data_AF-A0A1I7YPN5-F1
#
_entry.id   AF-A0A1I7YPN5-F1
#
_cell.length_a   1.000
_cell.length_b   1.000
_cell.length_c   1.000
_cell.angle_alpha   90.00
_cell.angle_beta   90.00
_cell.angle_gamma   90.00
#
_symmetry.space_group_name_H-M   'P 1'
#
loop_
_entity.id
_entity.type
_entity.pdbx_description
1 polymer ?
#
loop_
_entity_poly.entity_id
_entity_poly.type
_entity_poly.pdbx_seq_one_letter_code
_entity_poly.pdbx_strand_id
1 'polypeptide(L)'
;MNSVPRLFVESVCLCLDRRSIRESCKILSRWGQVFSAFSKKIHTLRVFVVKEEGKLFAAAETIVRNNLVPLDSVDPKFITSFRISMCIVECVNKYCKEITLNQVQRLVRLIKPTTQGRPPVRHDYESCNEIIFNFLDNFSTTEIVTKLVSMRLPVDSMLLCINWKEDQAVAEEFLNNTGPLYRIDISYTHSALKQSTVDAL
;
A
#
# COMPACT_ATOMS: atom_id res chain seq x y z
N MET A 1 7.66 22.02 28.82
CA MET A 1 7.42 21.04 27.74
C MET A 1 7.98 21.46 26.37
N ASN A 2 8.89 22.46 26.26
CA ASN A 2 9.40 22.97 24.97
C ASN A 2 10.73 22.35 24.50
N SER A 3 11.24 21.33 25.21
CA SER A 3 12.60 20.81 25.06
C SER A 3 12.71 19.50 24.27
N VAL A 4 11.60 18.95 23.75
CA VAL A 4 11.66 17.67 23.02
C VAL A 4 12.38 17.87 21.68
N PRO A 5 13.46 17.10 21.41
CA PRO A 5 14.20 17.22 20.17
C PRO A 5 13.33 16.95 18.95
N ARG A 6 13.55 17.70 17.86
CA ARG A 6 12.84 17.51 16.59
C ARG A 6 12.96 16.08 16.05
N LEU A 7 14.13 15.45 16.22
CA LEU A 7 14.40 14.07 15.81
C LEU A 7 13.53 13.05 16.55
N PHE A 8 13.21 13.30 17.82
CA PHE A 8 12.30 12.45 18.58
C PHE A 8 10.90 12.52 17.99
N VAL A 9 10.40 13.73 17.70
CA VAL A 9 9.07 13.90 17.10
C VAL A 9 9.01 13.31 15.70
N GLU A 10 10.06 13.45 14.90
CA GLU A 10 10.18 12.79 13.60
C GLU A 10 10.04 11.27 13.72
N SER A 11 10.77 10.68 14.67
CA SER A 11 10.72 9.24 14.92
C SER A 11 9.34 8.80 15.40
N VAL A 12 8.68 9.59 16.25
CA VAL A 12 7.29 9.33 16.67
C VAL A 12 6.36 9.39 15.46
N CYS A 13 6.42 10.43 14.64
CA CYS A 13 5.57 10.58 13.45
C CYS A 13 5.70 9.40 12.49
N LEU A 14 6.92 8.89 12.27
CA LEU A 14 7.17 7.71 11.41
C LEU A 14 6.57 6.41 11.98
N CYS A 15 6.20 6.39 13.27
CA CYS A 15 5.59 5.24 13.93
C CYS A 15 4.08 5.37 14.13
N LEU A 16 3.46 6.49 13.73
CA LEU A 16 2.03 6.72 13.88
C LEU A 16 1.28 6.37 12.59
N ASP A 17 0.09 5.81 12.75
CA ASP A 17 -0.86 5.67 11.65
C ASP A 17 -1.36 7.03 11.17
N ARG A 18 -1.87 7.04 9.94
CA ARG A 18 -2.37 8.20 9.23
C ARG A 18 -3.45 8.94 10.00
N ARG A 19 -4.37 8.23 10.66
CA ARG A 19 -5.40 8.84 11.49
C ARG A 19 -4.80 9.50 12.72
N SER A 20 -3.91 8.84 13.43
CA SER A 20 -3.19 9.39 14.58
C SER A 20 -2.39 10.64 14.21
N ILE A 21 -1.73 10.65 13.05
CA ILE A 21 -1.04 11.84 12.53
C ILE A 21 -2.04 12.98 12.29
N ARG A 22 -3.17 12.72 11.62
CA ARG A 22 -4.21 13.73 11.34
C ARG A 22 -4.80 14.33 12.62
N GLU A 23 -5.09 13.51 13.62
CA GLU A 23 -5.56 14.01 14.93
C GLU A 23 -4.47 14.82 15.65
N SER A 24 -3.22 14.38 15.57
CA SER A 24 -2.08 15.10 16.17
C SER A 24 -1.85 16.48 15.53
N CYS A 25 -2.16 16.65 14.24
CA CYS A 25 -2.12 17.95 13.56
C CYS A 25 -3.14 18.97 14.13
N LYS A 26 -4.23 18.50 14.77
CA LYS A 26 -5.29 19.37 15.33
C LYS A 26 -4.94 19.94 16.71
N ILE A 27 -3.85 19.49 17.33
CA ILE A 27 -3.43 19.97 18.64
C ILE A 27 -3.13 21.47 18.56
N LEU A 28 -3.84 22.30 19.33
CA LEU A 28 -3.67 23.76 19.40
C LEU A 28 -2.42 24.16 20.21
N SER A 29 -1.26 23.67 19.79
CA SER A 29 0.04 24.01 20.35
C SER A 29 1.13 23.95 19.30
N ARG A 30 2.37 24.28 19.68
CA ARG A 30 3.54 24.09 18.82
C ARG A 30 3.66 22.64 18.31
N TRP A 31 3.17 21.65 19.05
CA TRP A 31 3.22 20.25 18.63
C TRP A 31 2.33 19.98 17.42
N GLY A 32 1.12 20.53 17.34
CA GLY A 32 0.26 20.37 16.17
C GLY A 32 0.87 20.97 14.91
N GLN A 33 1.61 22.07 15.04
CA GLN A 33 2.38 22.66 13.93
C GLN A 33 3.53 21.74 13.49
N VAL A 34 4.23 21.12 14.44
CA VAL A 34 5.31 20.15 14.13
C VAL A 34 4.73 18.92 13.42
N PHE A 35 3.64 18.32 13.93
CA PHE A 35 2.94 17.22 13.25
C PHE A 35 2.44 17.62 11.85
N SER A 36 1.91 18.84 11.69
CA SER A 36 1.48 19.36 10.40
C SER A 36 2.64 19.53 9.41
N ALA A 37 3.83 19.92 9.88
CA ALA A 37 5.01 20.03 9.05
C ALA A 37 5.56 18.64 8.64
N PHE A 38 5.52 17.66 9.55
CA PHE A 38 6.00 16.31 9.29
C PHE A 38 5.04 15.45 8.47
N SER A 39 3.73 15.59 8.67
CA SER A 39 2.71 14.84 7.91
C SER A 39 2.74 15.14 6.40
N LYS A 40 3.22 16.33 6.01
CA LYS A 40 3.49 16.68 4.61
C LYS A 40 4.68 15.95 4.00
N LYS A 41 5.58 15.42 4.84
CA LYS A 41 6.77 14.67 4.42
C LYS A 41 6.51 13.17 4.35
N ILE A 42 5.52 12.65 5.08
CA ILE A 42 5.22 11.23 5.11
C ILE A 42 4.32 10.88 3.92
N HIS A 43 4.71 9.83 3.21
CA HIS A 43 4.05 9.39 1.99
C HIS A 43 3.75 7.91 2.02
N THR A 44 2.76 7.52 1.21
CA THR A 44 2.51 6.15 0.79
C THR A 44 3.02 5.98 -0.64
N LEU A 45 3.76 4.91 -0.90
CA LEU A 45 4.15 4.54 -2.26
C LEU A 45 2.91 4.02 -3.00
N ARG A 46 2.47 4.72 -4.03
CA ARG A 46 1.43 4.25 -4.95
C ARG A 46 2.07 3.57 -6.13
N VAL A 47 1.70 2.32 -6.39
CA VAL A 47 2.07 1.58 -7.59
C VAL A 47 0.80 1.26 -8.36
N PHE A 48 0.76 1.69 -9.62
CA PHE A 48 -0.33 1.44 -10.54
C PHE A 48 0.11 0.34 -11.51
N VAL A 49 -0.70 -0.71 -11.61
CA VAL A 49 -0.56 -1.77 -12.61
C VAL A 49 -1.46 -1.39 -13.78
N VAL A 50 -0.85 -0.94 -14.88
CA VAL A 50 -1.55 -0.57 -16.10
C VAL A 50 -1.67 -1.80 -16.97
N LYS A 51 -2.91 -2.26 -17.15
CA LYS A 51 -3.21 -3.57 -17.71
C LYS A 51 -2.93 -3.64 -19.21
N GLU A 52 -3.32 -2.59 -19.92
CA GLU A 52 -3.28 -2.50 -21.39
C GLU A 52 -1.85 -2.50 -21.92
N GLU A 53 -0.95 -1.84 -21.19
CA GLU A 53 0.45 -1.71 -21.61
C GLU A 53 1.35 -2.75 -20.96
N GLY A 54 0.87 -3.48 -19.94
CA GLY A 54 1.73 -4.31 -19.12
C GLY A 54 2.86 -3.47 -18.52
N LYS A 55 2.51 -2.35 -17.88
CA LYS A 55 3.49 -1.43 -17.28
C LYS A 55 3.15 -1.13 -15.82
N LEU A 56 4.18 -0.73 -15.10
CA LEU A 56 4.06 -0.29 -13.71
C LEU A 56 4.42 1.18 -13.64
N PHE A 57 3.60 1.93 -12.94
CA PHE A 57 3.85 3.34 -12.67
C PHE A 57 3.86 3.58 -11.17
N ALA A 58 4.72 4.47 -10.70
CA ALA A 58 4.78 4.82 -9.29
C ALA A 58 4.81 6.31 -9.03
N ALA A 59 4.21 6.69 -7.91
CA ALA A 59 4.22 8.02 -7.35
C ALA A 59 4.20 7.95 -5.82
N ALA A 60 4.49 9.07 -5.16
CA ALA A 60 4.31 9.19 -3.73
C ALA A 60 2.99 9.91 -3.44
N GLU A 61 2.18 9.35 -2.53
CA GLU A 61 0.91 9.95 -2.10
C GLU A 61 1.06 10.59 -0.72
N THR A 62 0.66 11.85 -0.60
CA THR A 62 0.71 12.59 0.66
C THR A 62 -0.42 12.19 1.61
N ILE A 63 -0.12 12.11 2.92
CA ILE A 63 -1.11 11.82 3.96
C ILE A 63 -2.25 12.85 4.01
N VAL A 64 -1.93 14.13 3.83
CA VAL A 64 -2.83 15.23 4.20
C VAL A 64 -3.93 15.49 3.16
N ARG A 65 -3.76 15.05 1.90
CA ARG A 65 -4.72 15.38 0.82
C ARG A 65 -4.90 14.30 -0.27
N ASN A 66 -4.29 13.12 -0.14
CA ASN A 66 -4.24 12.13 -1.23
C ASN A 66 -3.61 12.70 -2.52
N ASN A 67 -2.79 13.76 -2.41
CA ASN A 67 -2.13 14.34 -3.55
C ASN A 67 -0.94 13.47 -3.95
N LEU A 68 -0.85 13.16 -5.24
CA LEU A 68 0.31 12.50 -5.83
C LEU A 68 1.41 13.51 -6.12
N VAL A 69 2.65 13.15 -5.80
CA VAL A 69 3.87 13.87 -6.16
C VAL A 69 4.86 12.92 -6.82
N PRO A 70 5.77 13.42 -7.68
CA PRO A 70 6.77 12.59 -8.32
C PRO A 70 7.60 11.83 -7.28
N LEU A 71 7.84 10.54 -7.52
CA LEU A 71 8.59 9.69 -6.59
C LEU A 71 10.00 10.23 -6.30
N ASP A 72 10.66 10.78 -7.32
CA ASP A 72 12.02 11.35 -7.20
C ASP A 72 12.06 12.65 -6.37
N SER A 73 10.91 13.24 -6.03
CA SER A 73 10.83 14.45 -5.19
C SER A 73 10.76 14.15 -3.69
N VAL A 74 10.66 12.86 -3.32
CA VAL A 74 10.45 12.42 -1.93
C VAL A 74 11.67 11.64 -1.44
N ASP A 75 12.11 11.93 -0.22
CA ASP A 75 13.14 11.13 0.47
C ASP A 75 12.52 9.77 0.88
N PRO A 76 13.04 8.62 0.37
CA PRO A 76 12.47 7.30 0.60
C PRO A 76 12.28 6.94 2.07
N LYS A 77 13.04 7.54 3.00
CA LYS A 77 12.88 7.27 4.44
C LYS A 77 11.53 7.70 5.00
N PHE A 78 10.82 8.61 4.31
CA PHE A 78 9.48 9.05 4.71
C PHE A 78 8.37 8.30 3.98
N ILE A 79 8.69 7.28 3.18
CA ILE A 79 7.70 6.35 2.64
C ILE A 79 7.46 5.27 3.69
N THR A 80 6.25 5.25 4.24
CA THR A 80 5.92 4.42 5.42
C THR A 80 5.02 3.24 5.11
N SER A 81 4.32 3.27 3.97
CA SER A 81 3.49 2.18 3.48
C SER A 81 3.47 2.17 1.95
N PHE A 82 2.99 1.09 1.35
CA PHE A 82 2.73 1.02 -0.08
C PHE A 82 1.30 0.59 -0.37
N ARG A 83 0.81 0.97 -1.56
CA ARG A 83 -0.44 0.47 -2.12
C ARG A 83 -0.24 0.16 -3.59
N ILE A 84 -0.51 -1.09 -3.96
CA ILE A 84 -0.49 -1.56 -5.34
C ILE A 84 -1.95 -1.69 -5.80
N SER A 85 -2.31 -1.03 -6.89
CA SER A 85 -3.67 -1.10 -7.43
C SER A 85 -3.66 -1.23 -8.94
N MET A 86 -4.62 -1.98 -9.48
CA MET A 86 -4.90 -1.97 -10.91
C MET A 86 -5.51 -0.64 -11.36
N CYS A 87 -5.18 -0.20 -12.56
CA CYS A 87 -5.62 1.08 -13.11
C CYS A 87 -5.65 1.02 -14.64
N ILE A 88 -6.62 1.71 -15.25
CA ILE A 88 -6.61 1.98 -16.70
C ILE A 88 -5.62 3.12 -17.01
N VAL A 89 -5.11 3.18 -18.24
CA VAL A 89 -4.14 4.20 -18.69
C VAL A 89 -4.58 5.63 -18.34
N GLU A 90 -5.88 5.93 -18.46
CA GLU A 90 -6.44 7.26 -18.24
C GLU A 90 -6.29 7.79 -16.80
N CYS A 91 -6.16 6.92 -15.79
CA CYS A 91 -5.94 7.38 -14.41
C CYS A 91 -4.46 7.52 -14.02
N VAL A 92 -3.52 7.27 -14.95
CA VAL A 92 -2.11 7.54 -14.72
C VAL A 92 -1.88 9.06 -14.74
N ASN A 93 -1.69 9.62 -13.56
CA ASN A 93 -1.41 11.04 -13.39
C ASN A 93 -0.04 11.40 -13.99
N LYS A 94 0.13 12.63 -14.50
CA LYS A 94 1.42 13.17 -14.95
C LYS A 94 2.56 13.11 -13.92
N TYR A 95 2.24 12.93 -12.64
CA TYR A 95 3.22 12.77 -11.56
C TYR A 95 3.76 11.34 -11.43
N CYS A 96 3.17 10.38 -12.13
CA CYS A 96 3.58 8.99 -12.09
C CYS A 96 4.79 8.76 -13.00
N LYS A 97 5.74 7.96 -12.52
CA LYS A 97 6.94 7.56 -13.24
C LYS A 97 6.85 6.07 -13.57
N GLU A 98 7.16 5.69 -14.79
CA GLU A 98 7.27 4.27 -15.17
C GLU A 98 8.40 3.61 -14.37
N ILE A 99 8.13 2.44 -13.81
CA ILE A 99 9.08 1.64 -13.03
C ILE A 99 9.02 0.17 -13.44
N THR A 100 10.06 -0.56 -13.08
CA THR A 100 10.19 -2.01 -13.29
C THR A 100 9.77 -2.79 -12.05
N LEU A 101 9.48 -4.09 -12.20
CA LEU A 101 9.23 -5.00 -11.07
C LEU A 101 10.39 -5.01 -10.05
N ASN A 102 11.64 -4.99 -10.54
CA ASN A 102 12.81 -4.93 -9.65
C ASN A 102 12.84 -3.63 -8.83
N GLN A 103 12.44 -2.50 -9.43
CA GLN A 103 12.31 -1.25 -8.70
C GLN A 103 11.19 -1.30 -7.66
N VAL A 104 10.03 -1.92 -7.95
CA VAL A 104 8.98 -2.18 -6.95
C VAL A 104 9.57 -2.95 -5.77
N GLN A 105 10.29 -4.05 -6.02
CA GLN A 105 10.88 -4.86 -4.95
C GLN A 105 11.84 -4.04 -4.09
N ARG A 106 12.72 -3.25 -4.72
CA ARG A 106 13.69 -2.43 -4.01
C ARG A 106 13.00 -1.37 -3.16
N LEU A 107 11.97 -0.70 -3.68
CA LEU A 107 11.22 0.32 -2.95
C LEU A 107 10.46 -0.29 -1.77
N VAL A 108 9.76 -1.41 -1.97
CA VAL A 108 9.01 -2.08 -0.91
C VAL A 108 9.93 -2.58 0.21
N ARG A 109 11.14 -3.04 -0.11
CA ARG A 109 12.14 -3.45 0.92
C ARG A 109 12.62 -2.30 1.80
N LEU A 110 12.52 -1.05 1.36
CA LEU A 110 12.85 0.12 2.18
C LEU A 110 11.76 0.45 3.20
N ILE A 111 10.53 0.01 2.93
CA ILE A 111 9.38 0.23 3.79
C ILE A 111 9.44 -0.77 4.93
N LYS A 112 9.52 -0.27 6.17
CA LYS A 112 9.52 -1.13 7.34
C LYS A 112 8.16 -1.83 7.44
N PRO A 113 8.11 -3.15 7.70
CA PRO A 113 6.85 -3.84 7.91
C PRO A 113 6.08 -3.19 9.05
N THR A 114 4.83 -2.82 8.79
CA THR A 114 3.90 -2.28 9.79
C THR A 114 3.68 -3.26 10.95
N THR A 115 3.97 -4.54 10.72
CA THR A 115 3.81 -5.71 11.58
C THR A 115 4.91 -5.95 12.62
N GLN A 116 6.10 -5.35 12.52
CA GLN A 116 7.17 -5.63 13.49
C GLN A 116 6.95 -4.89 14.83
N GLY A 117 6.26 -5.56 15.76
CA GLY A 117 6.41 -5.33 17.20
C GLY A 117 5.28 -4.61 17.92
N ARG A 118 4.11 -4.39 17.31
CA ARG A 118 2.93 -3.83 18.01
C ARG A 118 1.65 -4.56 17.58
N PRO A 119 0.76 -4.95 18.53
CA PRO A 119 -0.61 -5.30 18.16
C PRO A 119 -1.22 -4.11 17.41
N PRO A 120 -2.13 -4.28 16.45
CA PRO A 120 -3.21 -3.32 16.39
C PRO A 120 -4.04 -3.51 17.66
N VAL A 121 -4.08 -2.50 18.53
CA VAL A 121 -5.35 -2.18 19.20
C VAL A 121 -6.31 -1.56 18.17
N ARG A 122 -5.81 -1.16 16.98
CA ARG A 122 -6.62 -0.64 15.87
C ARG A 122 -5.94 -0.83 14.51
N HIS A 123 -6.53 -1.64 13.63
CA HIS A 123 -6.15 -1.70 12.22
C HIS A 123 -6.62 -0.41 11.51
N ASP A 124 -5.74 0.25 10.77
CA ASP A 124 -6.07 1.42 9.93
C ASP A 124 -5.71 1.11 8.47
N TYR A 125 -6.75 0.88 7.65
CA TYR A 125 -6.58 0.51 6.25
C TYR A 125 -5.87 1.60 5.43
N GLU A 126 -5.90 2.87 5.85
CA GLU A 126 -5.22 3.95 5.13
C GLU A 126 -3.71 3.99 5.34
N SER A 127 -3.20 3.20 6.28
CA SER A 127 -1.80 3.21 6.74
C SER A 127 -1.07 1.90 6.51
N CYS A 128 -1.77 0.89 5.97
CA CYS A 128 -1.24 -0.45 5.81
C CYS A 128 -0.63 -0.68 4.42
N ASN A 129 0.21 -1.70 4.30
CA ASN A 129 0.67 -2.19 3.01
C ASN A 129 -0.47 -2.92 2.31
N GLU A 130 -0.95 -2.38 1.21
CA GLU A 130 -2.19 -2.84 0.59
C GLU A 130 -2.00 -3.27 -0.87
N ILE A 131 -2.67 -4.35 -1.24
CA ILE A 131 -2.84 -4.75 -2.64
C ILE A 131 -4.33 -4.77 -2.98
N ILE A 132 -4.67 -4.08 -4.07
CA ILE A 132 -6.03 -3.99 -4.60
C ILE A 132 -6.01 -4.54 -6.03
N PHE A 133 -6.53 -5.75 -6.20
CA PHE A 133 -6.70 -6.34 -7.52
C PHE A 133 -8.18 -6.37 -7.87
N ASN A 134 -8.54 -5.56 -8.86
CA ASN A 134 -9.88 -5.45 -9.36
C ASN A 134 -9.97 -6.12 -10.74
N PHE A 135 -10.44 -7.37 -10.80
CA PHE A 135 -10.61 -8.11 -12.05
C PHE A 135 -12.02 -7.92 -12.65
N LEU A 136 -12.63 -6.74 -12.49
CA LEU A 136 -13.97 -6.43 -13.02
C LEU A 136 -14.03 -6.27 -14.55
N ASP A 137 -12.93 -5.92 -15.20
CA ASP A 137 -12.92 -5.76 -16.66
C ASP A 137 -12.70 -7.11 -17.38
N ASN A 138 -13.27 -7.25 -18.58
CA ASN A 138 -13.24 -8.43 -19.48
C ASN A 138 -11.85 -8.94 -19.92
N PHE A 139 -10.78 -8.47 -19.29
CA PHE A 139 -9.42 -8.85 -19.61
C PHE A 139 -8.91 -9.81 -18.53
N SER A 140 -8.23 -10.88 -18.92
CA SER A 140 -7.65 -11.84 -17.98
C SER A 140 -6.56 -11.22 -17.09
N THR A 141 -6.19 -11.91 -16.00
CA THR A 141 -4.98 -11.61 -15.22
C THR A 141 -3.76 -11.37 -16.13
N THR A 142 -3.05 -10.27 -15.93
CA THR A 142 -1.82 -9.98 -16.68
C THR A 142 -0.61 -10.68 -16.09
N GLU A 143 0.38 -11.00 -16.92
CA GLU A 143 1.66 -11.60 -16.49
C GLU A 143 2.34 -10.79 -15.35
N ILE A 144 2.13 -9.47 -15.32
CA ILE A 144 2.65 -8.60 -14.25
C ILE A 144 2.01 -8.90 -12.90
N VAL A 145 0.72 -9.19 -12.85
CA VAL A 145 0.04 -9.52 -11.60
C VAL A 145 0.60 -10.82 -11.05
N THR A 146 0.74 -11.84 -11.90
CA THR A 146 1.39 -13.11 -11.53
C THR A 146 2.81 -12.91 -11.02
N LYS A 147 3.59 -12.03 -11.65
CA LYS A 147 4.93 -11.68 -11.19
C LYS A 147 4.91 -10.93 -9.85
N LEU A 148 4.01 -9.97 -9.65
CA LEU A 148 3.85 -9.26 -8.37
C LEU A 148 3.47 -10.22 -7.23
N VAL A 149 2.56 -11.14 -7.51
CA VAL A 149 2.15 -12.22 -6.59
C VAL A 149 3.35 -13.07 -6.19
N SER A 150 4.18 -13.45 -7.16
CA SER A 150 5.38 -14.27 -6.95
C SER A 150 6.47 -13.57 -6.12
N MET A 151 6.44 -12.24 -6.00
CA MET A 151 7.45 -11.47 -5.27
C MET A 151 7.31 -11.55 -3.74
N ARG A 152 6.20 -12.09 -3.21
CA ARG A 152 5.94 -12.25 -1.77
C ARG A 152 6.17 -10.97 -0.98
N LEU A 153 5.54 -9.89 -1.42
CA LEU A 153 5.64 -8.58 -0.76
C LEU A 153 5.05 -8.64 0.66
N PRO A 154 5.55 -7.83 1.62
CA PRO A 154 5.01 -7.77 2.98
C PRO A 154 3.68 -7.00 3.00
N VAL A 155 2.61 -7.67 2.57
CA VAL A 155 1.25 -7.13 2.49
C VAL A 155 0.54 -7.30 3.82
N ASP A 156 -0.16 -6.26 4.27
CA ASP A 156 -0.95 -6.24 5.50
C ASP A 156 -2.45 -6.38 5.22
N SER A 157 -2.92 -5.82 4.10
CA SER A 157 -4.33 -5.79 3.70
C SER A 157 -4.49 -6.11 2.23
N MET A 158 -5.57 -6.79 1.88
CA MET A 158 -5.86 -7.17 0.51
C MET A 158 -7.33 -7.01 0.17
N LEU A 159 -7.58 -6.42 -1.00
CA LEU A 159 -8.89 -6.38 -1.65
C LEU A 159 -8.82 -7.09 -2.99
N LEU A 160 -9.63 -8.12 -3.17
CA LEU A 160 -9.72 -8.91 -4.40
C LEU A 160 -11.14 -8.88 -4.96
N CYS A 161 -11.26 -8.62 -6.27
CA CYS A 161 -12.50 -8.78 -7.02
C CYS A 161 -12.38 -9.93 -8.03
N ILE A 162 -12.86 -11.14 -7.76
CA ILE A 162 -12.57 -12.34 -8.58
C ILE A 162 -13.78 -12.74 -9.44
N ASN A 163 -13.81 -12.34 -10.72
CA ASN A 163 -14.94 -12.67 -11.60
C ASN A 163 -14.72 -13.91 -12.46
N TRP A 164 -13.48 -14.19 -12.86
CA TRP A 164 -13.15 -15.28 -13.77
C TRP A 164 -12.43 -16.42 -13.08
N LYS A 165 -12.54 -17.62 -13.68
CA LYS A 165 -11.96 -18.84 -13.13
C LYS A 165 -10.43 -18.77 -13.07
N GLU A 166 -9.81 -18.17 -14.08
CA GLU A 166 -8.36 -18.00 -14.19
C GLU A 166 -7.83 -17.08 -13.09
N ASP A 167 -8.56 -15.99 -12.81
CA ASP A 167 -8.21 -15.03 -11.75
C ASP A 167 -8.34 -15.67 -10.36
N GLN A 168 -9.31 -16.58 -10.18
CA GLN A 168 -9.45 -17.33 -8.92
C GLN A 168 -8.22 -18.19 -8.64
N ALA A 169 -7.66 -18.85 -9.66
CA ALA A 169 -6.47 -19.69 -9.47
C ALA A 169 -5.25 -18.86 -9.03
N VAL A 170 -5.05 -17.69 -9.64
CA VAL A 170 -3.95 -16.78 -9.27
C VAL A 170 -4.16 -16.17 -7.89
N ALA A 171 -5.39 -15.79 -7.57
CA ALA A 171 -5.75 -15.29 -6.24
C ALA A 171 -5.50 -16.35 -5.17
N GLU A 172 -5.96 -17.59 -5.37
CA GLU A 172 -5.71 -18.69 -4.44
C GLU A 172 -4.22 -19.00 -4.29
N GLU A 173 -3.44 -18.99 -5.37
CA GLU A 173 -1.99 -19.15 -5.29
C GLU A 173 -1.35 -18.06 -4.43
N PHE A 174 -1.74 -16.80 -4.63
CA PHE A 174 -1.25 -15.70 -3.79
C PHE A 174 -1.63 -15.90 -2.32
N LEU A 175 -2.89 -16.19 -2.03
CA LEU A 175 -3.40 -16.34 -0.66
C LEU A 175 -2.78 -17.55 0.06
N ASN A 176 -2.47 -18.64 -0.63
CA ASN A 176 -1.74 -19.76 -0.03
C ASN A 176 -0.28 -19.43 0.31
N ASN A 177 0.30 -18.40 -0.33
CA ASN A 177 1.68 -17.99 -0.14
C ASN A 177 1.83 -16.69 0.66
N THR A 178 0.73 -16.00 0.96
CA THR A 178 0.78 -14.78 1.75
C THR A 178 0.94 -15.15 3.22
N GLY A 179 1.75 -14.37 3.94
CA GLY A 179 1.77 -14.45 5.40
C GLY A 179 0.44 -13.98 5.99
N PRO A 180 0.28 -13.98 7.33
CA PRO A 180 -0.95 -13.54 7.97
C PRO A 180 -1.33 -12.12 7.54
N LEU A 181 -2.55 -11.98 7.03
CA LEU A 181 -3.14 -10.70 6.64
C LEU A 181 -4.01 -10.15 7.77
N TYR A 182 -4.01 -8.84 7.99
CA TYR A 182 -4.90 -8.20 8.96
C TYR A 182 -6.32 -8.03 8.45
N ARG A 183 -6.45 -7.80 7.15
CA ARG A 183 -7.73 -7.61 6.49
C ARG A 183 -7.69 -8.24 5.12
N ILE A 184 -8.68 -9.06 4.86
CA ILE A 184 -8.95 -9.58 3.54
C ILE A 184 -10.40 -9.26 3.17
N ASP A 185 -10.59 -8.70 2.00
CA ASP A 185 -11.89 -8.38 1.44
C ASP A 185 -11.96 -9.03 0.06
N ILE A 186 -12.75 -10.11 -0.05
CA ILE A 186 -12.94 -10.83 -1.31
C ILE A 186 -14.37 -10.57 -1.73
N SER A 187 -14.50 -9.78 -2.79
CA SER A 187 -15.77 -9.52 -3.45
C SER A 187 -15.80 -10.29 -4.75
N TYR A 188 -16.94 -10.89 -5.09
CA TYR A 188 -17.08 -11.75 -6.25
C TYR A 188 -16.15 -12.97 -6.21
N THR A 189 -16.72 -14.14 -6.47
CA THR A 189 -15.93 -15.36 -6.65
C THR A 189 -16.60 -16.16 -7.73
N HIS A 190 -15.82 -16.60 -8.73
CA HIS A 190 -16.32 -17.53 -9.74
C HIS A 190 -16.84 -18.83 -9.09
N SER A 191 -16.18 -19.30 -8.04
CA SER A 191 -16.58 -20.45 -7.22
C SER A 191 -16.06 -20.32 -5.78
N ALA A 192 -16.51 -21.19 -4.88
CA ALA A 192 -15.97 -21.23 -3.52
C ALA A 192 -14.43 -21.39 -3.54
N LEU A 193 -13.73 -20.71 -2.64
CA LEU A 193 -12.29 -20.87 -2.49
C LEU A 193 -11.96 -22.29 -2.03
N LYS A 194 -10.81 -22.81 -2.46
CA LYS A 194 -10.29 -24.08 -1.91
C LYS A 194 -10.14 -24.00 -0.39
N GLN A 195 -10.46 -25.10 0.29
CA GLN A 195 -10.30 -25.20 1.74
C GLN A 195 -8.87 -24.88 2.20
N SER A 196 -7.86 -25.36 1.46
CA SER A 196 -6.45 -25.04 1.76
C SER A 196 -6.16 -23.54 1.78
N THR A 197 -6.81 -22.79 0.89
CA THR A 197 -6.67 -21.33 0.82
C THR A 197 -7.34 -20.67 2.02
N VAL A 198 -8.51 -21.17 2.44
CA VAL A 198 -9.20 -20.67 3.64
C VAL A 198 -8.39 -20.98 4.91
N ASP A 199 -7.78 -22.16 4.99
CA ASP A 199 -6.97 -22.58 6.14
C ASP A 199 -5.64 -21.82 6.24
N ALA A 200 -5.15 -21.24 5.13
CA ALA A 200 -3.93 -20.45 5.09
C ALA A 200 -4.09 -18.99 5.57
N LEU A 201 -5.34 -18.51 5.68
CA LEU A 201 -5.70 -17.14 6.09
C LEU A 201 -5.86 -17.01 7.60
#